data_AF-A0A2M7BWF6-F1
#
_entry.id   AF-A0A2M7BWF6-F1
#
_cell.length_a   1.000
_cell.length_b   1.000
_cell.length_c   1.000
_cell.angle_alpha   90.00
_cell.angle_beta   90.00
_cell.angle_gamma   90.00
#
_symmetry.space_group_name_H-M   'P 1'
#
loop_
_entity.id
_entity.type
_entity.pdbx_description
1 polymer ?
#
loop_
_entity_poly.entity_id
_entity_poly.type
_entity_poly.pdbx_seq_one_letter_code
_entity_poly.pdbx_strand_id
1 'polypeptide(L)'
;MKIKNLKLKNSKGFTLLEMLVVIGIISVLVSMGFASYSTAQKKARDAKRQSDLKSFQSALEQCYSVNNYAYPTITGGGTTSIAENCLAAAGPDLTITDPSTKTYTVSSATTTYSVQITLESGTTFTISQLQ
;
A
#
# COMPACT_ATOMS: atom_id res chain seq x y z
N MET A 1 -42.83 -41.34 41.63
CA MET A 1 -41.72 -40.73 40.86
C MET A 1 -42.21 -40.52 39.43
N LYS A 2 -42.39 -39.27 38.96
CA LYS A 2 -42.99 -38.95 37.65
C LYS A 2 -41.87 -38.78 36.61
N ILE A 3 -41.78 -39.68 35.64
CA ILE A 3 -40.82 -39.60 34.53
C ILE A 3 -41.40 -38.65 33.48
N LYS A 4 -40.73 -37.52 33.23
CA LYS A 4 -41.08 -36.58 32.16
C LYS A 4 -40.46 -37.08 30.85
N ASN A 5 -41.30 -37.38 29.86
CA ASN A 5 -40.84 -37.68 28.49
C ASN A 5 -40.27 -36.40 27.84
N LEU A 6 -38.95 -36.35 27.68
CA LEU A 6 -38.27 -35.29 26.92
C LEU A 6 -38.46 -35.57 25.42
N LYS A 7 -39.30 -34.77 24.76
CA LYS A 7 -39.39 -34.76 23.28
C LYS A 7 -38.07 -34.21 22.72
N LEU A 8 -37.27 -35.07 22.09
CA LEU A 8 -36.15 -34.65 21.27
C LEU A 8 -36.67 -33.74 20.14
N LYS A 9 -36.30 -32.46 20.17
CA LYS A 9 -36.66 -31.48 19.15
C LYS A 9 -35.87 -31.85 17.90
N ASN A 10 -36.58 -32.18 16.81
CA ASN A 10 -35.96 -32.58 15.54
C ASN A 10 -35.17 -31.41 14.94
N SER A 11 -33.87 -31.32 15.23
CA SER A 11 -32.97 -30.35 14.64
C SER A 11 -32.71 -30.76 13.20
N LYS A 12 -33.24 -30.00 12.24
CA LYS A 12 -32.93 -30.20 10.82
C LYS A 12 -31.47 -29.84 10.59
N GLY A 13 -30.63 -30.84 10.33
CA GLY A 13 -29.25 -30.66 9.87
C GLY A 13 -29.20 -30.46 8.35
N PHE A 14 -28.13 -29.84 7.86
CA PHE A 14 -27.85 -29.76 6.43
C PHE A 14 -27.53 -31.14 5.86
N THR A 15 -27.96 -31.38 4.63
CA THR A 15 -27.64 -32.58 3.86
C THR A 15 -26.24 -32.47 3.25
N LEU A 16 -25.58 -33.61 3.01
CA LEU A 16 -24.28 -33.64 2.32
C LEU A 16 -24.37 -33.04 0.91
N LEU A 17 -25.50 -33.23 0.24
CA LEU A 17 -25.76 -32.69 -1.09
C LEU A 17 -25.87 -31.16 -1.07
N GLU A 18 -26.45 -30.58 -0.03
CA GLU A 18 -26.50 -29.12 0.12
C GLU A 18 -25.10 -28.52 0.27
N MET A 19 -24.23 -29.14 1.07
CA MET A 19 -22.85 -28.67 1.20
C MET A 19 -22.05 -28.88 -0.09
N LEU A 20 -22.31 -29.95 -0.85
CA LEU A 20 -21.66 -30.21 -2.15
C LEU A 20 -21.98 -29.11 -3.18
N VAL A 21 -23.25 -28.70 -3.28
CA VAL A 21 -23.66 -27.65 -4.22
C VAL A 21 -23.09 -26.29 -3.79
N VAL A 22 -23.09 -25.99 -2.49
CA VAL A 22 -22.59 -24.72 -1.97
C VAL A 22 -21.09 -24.54 -2.24
N ILE A 23 -20.26 -25.53 -1.94
CA ILE A 23 -18.83 -25.44 -2.24
C ILE A 23 -18.57 -25.41 -3.75
N GLY A 24 -19.42 -26.08 -4.53
CA GLY A 24 -19.40 -26.01 -6.00
C GLY A 24 -19.58 -24.58 -6.50
N ILE A 25 -20.61 -23.88 -6.03
CA ILE A 25 -20.87 -22.49 -6.44
C ILE A 25 -19.76 -21.54 -5.94
N ILE A 26 -19.29 -21.70 -4.70
CA ILE A 26 -18.20 -20.88 -4.15
C ILE A 26 -16.93 -21.04 -4.99
N SER A 27 -16.61 -22.26 -5.43
CA SER A 27 -15.40 -22.50 -6.24
C SER A 27 -15.40 -21.74 -7.57
N VAL A 28 -16.56 -21.68 -8.23
CA VAL A 28 -16.72 -20.94 -9.49
C VAL A 28 -16.56 -19.44 -9.25
N LEU A 29 -17.24 -18.89 -8.23
CA LEU A 29 -17.18 -17.46 -7.91
C LEU A 29 -15.76 -17.01 -7.50
N VAL A 30 -15.06 -17.82 -6.68
CA VAL A 30 -13.69 -17.52 -6.25
C VAL A 30 -12.72 -17.52 -7.44
N SER A 31 -12.86 -18.47 -8.37
CA SER A 31 -11.99 -18.54 -9.55
C SER A 31 -12.04 -17.26 -10.40
N MET A 32 -13.23 -16.71 -10.60
CA MET A 32 -13.43 -15.46 -11.35
C MET A 32 -12.97 -14.24 -10.53
N GLY A 33 -13.23 -14.24 -9.22
CA GLY A 33 -12.88 -13.13 -8.35
C GLY A 33 -11.37 -12.96 -8.12
N PHE A 34 -10.61 -14.06 -8.11
CA PHE A 34 -9.19 -14.04 -7.73
C PHE A 34 -8.32 -13.21 -8.70
N ALA A 35 -8.51 -13.36 -10.01
CA ALA A 35 -7.73 -12.61 -11.01
C ALA A 35 -8.00 -11.09 -10.94
N SER A 36 -9.26 -10.71 -10.73
CA SER A 36 -9.68 -9.31 -10.54
C SER A 36 -9.08 -8.73 -9.26
N TYR A 37 -9.15 -9.48 -8.15
CA TYR A 37 -8.59 -9.08 -6.86
C TYR A 37 -7.08 -8.85 -6.93
N SER A 38 -6.34 -9.76 -7.55
CA SER A 38 -4.89 -9.62 -7.74
C SER A 38 -4.56 -8.32 -8.48
N THR A 39 -5.25 -8.04 -9.59
CA THR A 39 -5.05 -6.80 -10.37
C THR A 39 -5.41 -5.54 -9.58
N ALA A 40 -6.51 -5.57 -8.82
CA ALA A 40 -6.92 -4.46 -7.98
C ALA A 40 -5.88 -4.16 -6.88
N GLN A 41 -5.31 -5.19 -6.25
CA GLN A 41 -4.24 -5.00 -5.27
C GLN A 41 -2.99 -4.34 -5.87
N LYS A 42 -2.57 -4.75 -7.08
CA LYS A 42 -1.42 -4.13 -7.77
C LYS A 42 -1.67 -2.63 -7.99
N LYS A 43 -2.86 -2.28 -8.52
CA LYS A 43 -3.27 -0.89 -8.74
C LYS A 43 -3.32 -0.08 -7.45
N ALA A 44 -3.83 -0.65 -6.35
CA ALA A 44 -3.87 0.01 -5.06
C ALA A 44 -2.47 0.31 -4.51
N ARG A 45 -1.52 -0.62 -4.66
CA ARG A 45 -0.12 -0.41 -4.28
C ARG A 45 0.55 0.65 -5.15
N ASP A 46 0.34 0.64 -6.46
CA ASP A 46 0.85 1.68 -7.36
C ASP A 46 0.28 3.07 -7.04
N ALA A 47 -1.02 3.16 -6.74
CA ALA A 47 -1.65 4.41 -6.30
C ALA A 47 -1.04 4.92 -4.98
N LYS A 48 -0.78 4.02 -4.03
CA LYS A 48 -0.13 4.36 -2.76
C LYS A 48 1.29 4.90 -3.00
N ARG A 49 2.12 4.21 -3.81
CA ARG A 49 3.47 4.69 -4.20
C ARG A 49 3.45 6.10 -4.78
N GLN A 50 2.52 6.35 -5.71
CA GLN A 50 2.39 7.66 -6.34
C GLN A 50 1.93 8.74 -5.36
N SER A 51 1.00 8.41 -4.46
CA SER A 51 0.54 9.32 -3.40
C SER A 51 1.68 9.66 -2.44
N ASP A 52 2.41 8.64 -1.98
CA ASP A 52 3.52 8.81 -1.04
C ASP A 52 4.61 9.67 -1.64
N LEU A 53 4.97 9.45 -2.91
CA LEU A 53 5.95 10.29 -3.61
C LEU A 53 5.47 11.72 -3.79
N LYS A 54 4.18 11.97 -4.08
CA LYS A 54 3.66 13.34 -4.17
C LYS A 54 3.70 14.05 -2.83
N SER A 55 3.30 13.38 -1.75
CA SER A 55 3.41 13.93 -0.40
C SER A 55 4.88 14.21 -0.03
N PHE A 56 5.79 13.30 -0.40
CA PHE A 56 7.22 13.48 -0.23
C PHE A 56 7.75 14.68 -1.03
N GLN A 57 7.30 14.85 -2.27
CA GLN A 57 7.63 16.01 -3.11
C GLN A 57 7.22 17.31 -2.44
N SER A 58 5.96 17.43 -2.00
CA SER A 58 5.47 18.65 -1.33
C SER A 58 6.29 19.01 -0.10
N ALA A 59 6.71 18.00 0.66
CA ALA A 59 7.50 18.21 1.85
C ALA A 59 8.97 18.60 1.54
N LEU A 60 9.53 18.12 0.43
CA LEU A 60 10.84 18.59 -0.08
C LEU A 60 10.79 20.06 -0.51
N GLU A 61 9.72 20.48 -1.20
CA GLU A 61 9.55 21.89 -1.61
C GLU A 61 9.32 22.81 -0.40
N GLN A 62 8.57 22.33 0.59
CA GLN A 62 8.43 23.04 1.85
C GLN A 62 9.78 23.16 2.58
N CYS A 63 10.58 22.11 2.59
CA CYS A 63 11.91 22.21 3.18
C CYS A 63 12.80 23.20 2.41
N TYR A 64 12.82 23.16 1.09
CA TYR A 64 13.60 24.08 0.26
C TYR A 64 13.33 25.55 0.65
N SER A 65 12.07 25.88 0.91
CA SER A 65 11.64 27.23 1.31
C SER A 65 12.17 27.66 2.69
N VAL A 66 12.37 26.73 3.63
CA VAL A 66 12.82 27.05 5.00
C VAL A 66 14.32 26.80 5.22
N ASN A 67 14.96 26.01 4.35
CA ASN A 67 16.35 25.57 4.47
C ASN A 67 17.23 26.33 3.46
N ASN A 68 17.13 27.66 3.45
CA ASN A 68 17.96 28.55 2.64
C ASN A 68 18.02 28.19 1.14
N TYR A 69 16.92 27.75 0.54
CA TYR A 69 16.88 27.32 -0.87
C TYR A 69 17.85 26.18 -1.18
N ALA A 70 17.97 25.25 -0.23
CA ALA A 70 18.72 24.02 -0.39
C ALA A 70 17.84 22.80 -0.08
N TYR A 71 17.84 21.82 -0.98
CA TYR A 71 17.19 20.54 -0.71
C TYR A 71 17.99 19.74 0.32
N PRO A 72 17.32 18.98 1.20
CA PRO A 72 18.01 18.05 2.10
C PRO A 72 18.69 16.93 1.31
N THR A 73 19.70 16.34 1.94
CA THR A 73 20.15 15.02 1.51
C THR A 73 19.02 14.02 1.71
N ILE A 74 18.70 13.29 0.64
CA ILE A 74 17.71 12.23 0.65
C ILE A 74 18.49 10.92 0.67
N THR A 75 18.19 10.04 1.63
CA THR A 75 18.79 8.71 1.70
C THR A 75 17.81 7.71 1.09
N GLY A 76 18.29 6.91 0.13
CA GLY A 76 17.47 5.95 -0.62
C GLY A 76 17.75 4.49 -0.28
N GLY A 77 16.72 3.65 -0.42
CA GLY A 77 16.71 2.21 -0.17
C GLY A 77 15.31 1.62 -0.33
N GLY A 78 15.01 0.49 0.33
CA GLY A 78 13.64 -0.03 0.47
C GLY A 78 12.71 0.93 1.24
N THR A 79 13.33 1.90 1.92
CA THR A 79 12.71 3.02 2.61
C THR A 79 13.47 4.29 2.20
N THR A 80 12.75 5.40 1.98
CA THR A 80 13.34 6.71 1.67
C THR A 80 12.95 7.72 2.74
N SER A 81 13.90 8.52 3.19
CA SER A 81 13.70 9.57 4.20
C SER A 81 14.50 10.84 3.89
N ILE A 82 14.04 11.97 4.42
CA ILE A 82 14.78 13.23 4.44
C ILE A 82 15.73 13.29 5.63
N ALA A 83 16.85 14.00 5.49
CA ALA A 83 17.72 14.34 6.61
C ALA A 83 17.02 15.26 7.63
N GLU A 84 17.48 15.20 8.89
CA GLU A 84 16.87 15.86 10.05
C GLU A 84 16.77 17.40 9.94
N ASN A 85 17.57 18.02 9.05
CA ASN A 85 17.59 19.48 8.85
C ASN A 85 16.28 20.08 8.29
N CYS A 86 15.31 19.23 7.96
CA CYS A 86 14.01 19.60 7.38
C CYS A 86 12.80 19.16 8.22
N LEU A 87 13.00 18.40 9.30
CA LEU A 87 11.92 17.72 10.04
C LEU A 87 10.93 18.69 10.71
N ALA A 88 11.41 19.86 11.12
CA ALA A 88 10.59 20.88 11.78
C ALA A 88 9.58 21.56 10.82
N ALA A 89 9.85 21.57 9.51
CA ALA A 89 8.97 22.18 8.51
C ALA A 89 8.12 21.15 7.76
N ALA A 90 8.60 19.91 7.63
CA ALA A 90 7.93 18.87 6.86
C ALA A 90 6.97 17.97 7.66
N GLY A 91 7.00 18.03 9.00
CA GLY A 91 6.25 17.12 9.88
C GLY A 91 7.08 15.91 10.34
N PRO A 92 6.59 15.15 11.34
CA PRO A 92 7.34 14.06 11.95
C PRO A 92 7.36 12.87 10.99
N ASP A 93 8.55 12.46 10.58
CA ASP A 93 8.82 11.32 9.70
C ASP A 93 8.23 11.42 8.27
N LEU A 94 8.99 12.01 7.35
CA LEU A 94 8.79 11.76 5.92
C LEU A 94 9.48 10.46 5.49
N THR A 95 9.11 9.36 6.13
CA THR A 95 9.66 8.06 5.79
C THR A 95 8.67 7.34 4.88
N ILE A 96 9.01 7.17 3.61
CA ILE A 96 8.20 6.39 2.66
C ILE A 96 8.78 4.98 2.52
N THR A 97 7.92 3.98 2.67
CA THR A 97 8.28 2.56 2.55
C THR A 97 7.36 1.89 1.56
N ASP A 98 7.93 1.06 0.68
CA ASP A 98 7.13 0.37 -0.33
C ASP A 98 6.23 -0.73 0.27
N PRO A 99 4.94 -0.82 -0.11
CA PRO A 99 4.02 -1.84 0.37
C PRO A 99 4.29 -3.28 -0.13
N SER A 100 5.26 -3.49 -1.03
CA SER A 100 5.49 -4.75 -1.75
C SER A 100 6.95 -5.21 -1.80
N THR A 101 7.91 -4.46 -1.21
CA THR A 101 9.38 -4.64 -1.23
C THR A 101 10.17 -4.00 -2.39
N LYS A 102 9.56 -3.14 -3.21
CA LYS A 102 10.31 -2.35 -4.22
C LYS A 102 11.21 -1.32 -3.54
N THR A 103 12.35 -1.03 -4.18
CA THR A 103 13.32 -0.05 -3.72
C THR A 103 13.09 1.27 -4.43
N TYR A 104 13.12 2.37 -3.67
CA TYR A 104 13.16 3.71 -4.24
C TYR A 104 14.60 4.05 -4.61
N THR A 105 14.81 4.55 -5.83
CA THR A 105 16.10 5.09 -6.25
C THR A 105 16.10 6.60 -6.03
N VAL A 106 17.18 7.11 -5.47
CA VAL A 106 17.29 8.51 -5.05
C VAL A 106 18.57 9.09 -5.61
N SER A 107 18.45 10.30 -6.16
CA SER A 107 19.56 11.20 -6.47
C SER A 107 19.25 12.53 -5.81
N SER A 108 20.14 13.03 -4.95
CA SER A 108 19.96 14.33 -4.29
C SER A 108 21.24 15.16 -4.35
N ALA A 109 21.07 16.46 -4.59
CA ALA A 109 22.08 17.49 -4.53
C ALA A 109 21.47 18.74 -3.87
N THR A 110 22.29 19.76 -3.61
CA THR A 110 21.84 20.98 -2.92
C THR A 110 20.69 21.69 -3.64
N THR A 111 20.66 21.63 -4.98
CA THR A 111 19.71 22.39 -5.81
C THR A 111 18.80 21.50 -6.66
N THR A 112 19.00 20.18 -6.65
CA THR A 112 18.23 19.25 -7.47
C THR A 112 17.96 17.96 -6.71
N TYR A 113 16.86 17.30 -7.03
CA TYR A 113 16.58 15.95 -6.53
C TYR A 113 15.79 15.13 -7.56
N SER A 114 15.94 13.83 -7.49
CA SER A 114 15.09 12.87 -8.20
C SER A 114 14.85 11.66 -7.32
N VAL A 115 13.58 11.29 -7.16
CA VAL A 115 13.19 10.04 -6.49
C VAL A 115 12.34 9.23 -7.45
N GLN A 116 12.67 7.96 -7.63
CA GLN A 116 12.00 7.10 -8.60
C GLN A 116 11.64 5.75 -7.99
N ILE A 117 10.56 5.16 -8.51
CA ILE A 117 10.17 3.79 -8.19
C ILE A 117 9.60 3.10 -9.43
N THR A 118 9.92 1.81 -9.59
CA THR A 118 9.31 0.97 -10.61
C THR A 118 7.97 0.42 -10.11
N LEU A 119 6.89 0.81 -10.79
CA LEU A 119 5.54 0.33 -10.54
C LEU A 119 5.39 -1.15 -10.93
N GLU A 120 4.33 -1.79 -10.45
CA GLU A 120 4.06 -3.19 -10.78
C GLU A 120 3.62 -3.41 -12.24
N SER A 121 3.27 -2.34 -12.95
CA SER A 121 3.11 -2.33 -14.40
C SER A 121 4.43 -2.39 -15.18
N GLY A 122 5.57 -2.20 -14.52
CA GLY A 122 6.89 -2.05 -15.16
C GLY A 122 7.24 -0.61 -15.56
N THR A 123 6.34 0.34 -15.36
CA THR A 123 6.60 1.77 -15.60
C THR A 123 7.36 2.37 -14.43
N THR A 124 8.36 3.20 -14.70
CA THR A 124 9.03 3.99 -13.65
C THR A 124 8.28 5.29 -13.43
N PHE A 125 7.91 5.56 -12.17
CA PHE A 125 7.36 6.83 -11.74
C PHE A 125 8.45 7.65 -11.06
N THR A 126 8.60 8.90 -11.47
CA THR A 126 9.67 9.80 -11.01
C THR A 126 9.08 11.12 -10.53
N ILE A 127 9.55 11.59 -9.38
CA ILE A 127 9.40 12.96 -8.94
C ILE A 127 10.76 13.67 -9.01
N SER A 128 10.75 14.96 -9.27
CA SER A 128 11.93 15.83 -9.26
C SER A 128 11.53 17.24 -8.84
N GLN A 129 12.52 18.12 -8.65
CA GLN A 129 12.28 19.53 -8.35
C GLN A 129 11.24 20.14 -9.29
N LEU A 130 10.35 20.97 -8.74
CA LEU A 130 9.44 21.78 -9.54
C LEU A 130 10.26 22.76 -10.40
N GLN A 131 9.95 22.82 -11.69
CA GLN A 131 10.52 23.81 -12.62
C GLN A 131 9.95 25.20 -12.36
#